data_AF-A0A229UMK1-F1
#
_entry.id   AF-A0A229UMK1-F1
#
_cell.length_a   1.000
_cell.length_b   1.000
_cell.length_c   1.000
_cell.angle_alpha   90.00
_cell.angle_beta   90.00
_cell.angle_gamma   90.00
#
_symmetry.space_group_name_H-M   'P 1'
#
loop_
_entity.id
_entity.type
_entity.pdbx_description
1 polymer ?
#
loop_
_entity_poly.entity_id
_entity_poly.type
_entity_poly.pdbx_seq_one_letter_code
_entity_poly.pdbx_strand_id
1 'polypeptide(L)'
;MDAAKLAEKVKRVLQKQIRAKGYEAEALLLTPIEKNLRKLNITDTGENTPEPHSENIKIVVTSHGIKENSTELGDNPDEILEFIVIEDGSESELKKVEEDRILIYLGKKYIVELVSPATLAGQLIIKEVTAKAVR
;
A
#
# COMPACT_ATOMS: atom_id res chain seq x y z
N MET A 1 23.35 21.05 -14.06
CA MET A 1 21.91 20.73 -14.20
C MET A 1 21.46 20.15 -12.87
N ASP A 2 20.45 20.75 -12.24
CA ASP A 2 19.96 20.32 -10.91
C ASP A 2 19.28 18.96 -10.96
N ALA A 3 19.68 18.06 -10.06
CA ALA A 3 19.02 16.76 -9.86
C ALA A 3 17.52 16.93 -9.55
N ALA A 4 17.14 17.99 -8.83
CA ALA A 4 15.74 18.31 -8.53
C ALA A 4 14.90 18.59 -9.79
N LYS A 5 15.45 19.34 -10.77
CA LYS A 5 14.76 19.62 -12.04
C LYS A 5 14.64 18.36 -12.91
N LEU A 6 15.62 17.46 -12.82
CA LEU A 6 15.55 16.16 -13.49
C LEU A 6 14.47 15.26 -12.84
N ALA A 7 14.43 15.20 -11.51
CA ALA A 7 13.44 14.45 -10.75
C ALA A 7 12.02 14.92 -11.05
N GLU A 8 11.77 16.24 -11.11
CA GLU A 8 10.46 16.78 -11.44
C GLU A 8 10.03 16.43 -12.88
N LYS A 9 10.97 16.50 -13.83
CA LYS A 9 10.70 16.15 -15.23
C LYS A 9 10.41 14.65 -15.37
N VAL A 10 11.17 13.80 -14.68
CA VAL A 10 10.95 12.34 -14.70
C VAL A 10 9.65 11.97 -13.96
N LYS A 11 9.34 12.60 -12.82
CA LYS A 11 8.06 12.45 -12.12
C LYS A 11 6.89 12.74 -13.05
N ARG A 12 6.96 13.82 -13.83
CA ARG A 12 5.91 14.19 -14.79
C ARG A 12 5.76 13.17 -15.92
N VAL A 13 6.87 12.63 -16.42
CA VAL A 13 6.85 11.59 -17.47
C VAL A 13 6.32 10.27 -16.93
N LEU A 14 6.75 9.86 -15.74
CA LEU A 14 6.26 8.66 -15.06
C LEU A 14 4.78 8.77 -14.73
N GLN A 15 4.33 9.88 -14.13
CA GLN A 15 2.90 10.10 -13.91
C GLN A 15 2.10 9.96 -15.20
N LYS A 16 2.62 10.48 -16.32
CA LYS A 16 1.97 10.33 -17.64
C LYS A 16 1.95 8.87 -18.12
N GLN A 17 3.03 8.11 -17.93
CA GLN A 17 3.11 6.69 -18.33
C GLN A 17 2.30 5.77 -17.42
N ILE A 18 2.31 6.01 -16.12
CA ILE A 18 1.55 5.27 -15.13
C ILE A 18 0.04 5.54 -15.35
N ARG A 19 -0.37 6.79 -15.60
CA ARG A 19 -1.76 7.12 -16.02
C ARG A 19 -2.18 6.48 -17.33
N ALA A 20 -1.23 6.16 -18.21
CA ALA A 20 -1.54 5.42 -19.43
C ALA A 20 -1.75 3.91 -19.18
N LYS A 21 -1.32 3.39 -18.03
CA LYS A 21 -1.41 1.97 -17.65
C LYS A 21 -2.42 1.68 -16.52
N GLY A 22 -2.80 2.69 -15.73
CA GLY A 22 -3.67 2.56 -14.56
C GLY A 22 -4.40 3.86 -14.24
N TYR A 23 -5.27 3.86 -13.23
CA TYR A 23 -6.02 5.04 -12.78
C TYR A 23 -5.64 5.46 -11.37
N GLU A 24 -5.66 6.78 -11.13
CA GLU A 24 -5.39 7.36 -9.81
C GLU A 24 -6.62 7.18 -8.90
N ALA A 25 -6.38 6.68 -7.69
CA ALA A 25 -7.42 6.51 -6.68
C ALA A 25 -6.92 6.93 -5.30
N GLU A 26 -7.85 7.33 -4.45
CA GLU A 26 -7.61 7.56 -3.03
C GLU A 26 -7.91 6.26 -2.28
N ALA A 27 -6.98 5.88 -1.41
CA ALA A 27 -7.10 4.71 -0.55
C ALA A 27 -6.70 5.09 0.87
N LEU A 28 -7.23 4.36 1.84
CA LEU A 28 -6.96 4.63 3.24
C LEU A 28 -6.00 3.56 3.75
N LEU A 29 -4.81 4.00 4.18
CA LEU A 29 -3.79 3.14 4.75
C LEU A 29 -3.98 3.10 6.26
N LEU A 30 -4.16 1.89 6.78
CA LEU A 30 -4.17 1.65 8.21
C LEU A 30 -2.78 1.24 8.66
N THR A 31 -2.28 1.94 9.68
CA THR A 31 -1.11 1.49 10.42
C THR A 31 -1.54 0.31 11.28
N PRO A 32 -0.89 -0.87 11.20
CA PRO A 32 -1.27 -2.00 12.05
C PRO A 32 -1.14 -1.58 13.52
N ILE A 33 -2.19 -1.85 14.29
CA ILE A 33 -2.13 -1.84 15.75
C ILE A 33 -1.13 -2.92 16.10
N GLU A 34 0.07 -2.51 16.51
CA GLU A 34 1.16 -3.31 17.07
C GLU A 34 1.20 -4.80 16.68
N LYS A 35 2.32 -5.23 16.06
CA LYS A 35 2.71 -6.65 15.87
C LYS A 35 2.78 -7.50 17.17
N ASN A 36 2.15 -7.10 18.28
CA ASN A 36 2.32 -7.62 19.63
C ASN A 36 1.04 -8.10 20.36
N LEU A 37 -0.04 -8.48 19.67
CA LEU A 37 -1.13 -9.24 20.32
C LEU A 37 -0.87 -10.77 20.42
N ARG A 38 0.38 -11.21 20.21
CA ARG A 38 0.83 -12.57 20.58
C ARG A 38 1.30 -12.69 22.03
N LYS A 39 1.13 -11.66 22.84
CA LYS A 39 1.16 -11.81 24.30
C LYS A 39 -0.28 -11.80 24.79
N LEU A 40 -0.74 -12.97 25.24
CA LEU A 40 -1.90 -13.12 26.11
C LEU A 40 -1.72 -12.20 27.33
N ASN A 41 -2.13 -10.94 27.24
CA ASN A 41 -2.38 -10.13 28.42
C ASN A 41 -3.88 -10.23 28.71
N ILE A 42 -4.21 -11.23 29.52
CA ILE A 42 -5.45 -11.28 30.27
C ILE A 42 -5.34 -10.19 31.35
N THR A 43 -5.53 -8.94 30.97
CA THR A 43 -5.85 -7.86 31.90
C THR A 43 -6.98 -7.08 31.26
N ASP A 44 -8.19 -7.49 31.64
CA ASP A 44 -9.44 -6.76 31.48
C ASP A 44 -9.36 -5.50 32.36
N THR A 45 -8.61 -4.52 31.87
CA THR A 45 -8.67 -3.13 32.34
C THR A 45 -9.09 -2.34 31.13
N GLY A 46 -10.32 -1.80 31.17
CA GLY A 46 -10.96 -1.04 30.08
C GLY A 46 -10.23 0.26 29.69
N GLU A 47 -8.97 0.15 29.33
CA GLU A 47 -8.18 1.18 28.68
C GLU A 47 -8.29 1.01 27.18
N ASN A 48 -8.78 2.06 26.55
CA ASN A 48 -9.05 2.19 25.13
C ASN A 48 -7.96 1.52 24.28
N THR A 49 -8.33 0.53 23.49
CA THR A 49 -7.54 0.10 22.34
C THR A 49 -7.21 1.34 21.52
N PRO A 50 -5.93 1.70 21.30
CA PRO A 50 -5.59 2.87 20.50
C PRO A 50 -6.21 2.68 19.12
N GLU A 51 -7.02 3.65 18.69
CA GLU A 51 -7.63 3.59 17.37
C GLU A 51 -6.52 3.46 16.32
N PRO A 52 -6.68 2.55 15.34
CA PRO A 52 -5.69 2.38 14.29
C PRO A 52 -5.55 3.71 13.55
N HIS A 53 -4.31 4.22 13.46
CA HIS A 53 -4.06 5.45 12.73
C HIS A 53 -4.34 5.21 11.25
N SER A 54 -5.21 6.04 10.69
CA SER A 54 -5.63 5.99 9.31
C SER A 54 -5.14 7.22 8.57
N GLU A 55 -4.53 7.01 7.41
CA GLU A 55 -4.04 8.09 6.55
C GLU A 55 -4.55 7.88 5.13
N ASN A 56 -5.05 8.94 4.51
CA ASN A 56 -5.41 8.91 3.10
C ASN A 56 -4.15 9.02 2.25
N ILE A 57 -3.96 8.04 1.38
CA ILE A 57 -2.85 7.97 0.45
C ILE A 57 -3.35 7.95 -0.99
N LYS A 58 -2.51 8.45 -1.91
CA LYS A 58 -2.78 8.39 -3.34
C LYS A 58 -2.08 7.18 -3.91
N ILE A 59 -2.84 6.31 -4.55
CA ILE A 59 -2.34 5.12 -5.23
C ILE A 59 -2.67 5.21 -6.72
N VAL A 60 -1.87 4.54 -7.52
CA VAL A 60 -2.20 4.29 -8.93
C VAL A 60 -2.42 2.82 -9.12
N VAL A 61 -3.68 2.43 -9.33
CA VAL A 61 -4.07 1.03 -9.49
C VAL A 61 -3.66 0.57 -10.89
N THR A 62 -2.77 -0.42 -10.95
CA THR A 62 -2.23 -0.97 -12.20
C THR A 62 -2.91 -2.27 -12.59
N SER A 63 -3.32 -3.07 -11.61
CA SER A 63 -4.10 -4.29 -11.84
C SER A 63 -5.04 -4.51 -10.66
N HIS A 64 -6.29 -4.86 -10.97
CA HIS A 64 -7.27 -5.29 -9.98
C HIS A 64 -7.91 -6.55 -10.52
N GLY A 65 -7.62 -7.69 -9.91
CA GLY A 65 -7.96 -8.98 -10.47
C GLY A 65 -8.23 -10.03 -9.40
N ILE A 66 -8.95 -11.06 -9.81
CA ILE A 66 -9.13 -12.27 -9.03
C ILE A 66 -8.11 -13.27 -9.56
N LYS A 67 -7.19 -13.72 -8.71
CA LYS A 67 -6.31 -14.82 -9.06
C LYS A 67 -7.03 -16.12 -8.68
N GLU A 68 -7.62 -16.76 -9.68
CA GLU A 68 -8.14 -18.12 -9.54
C GLU A 68 -6.96 -19.09 -9.43
N ASN A 69 -6.58 -19.46 -8.21
CA ASN A 69 -5.67 -20.58 -8.01
C ASN A 69 -6.48 -21.87 -8.16
N SER A 70 -6.28 -22.59 -9.26
CA SER A 70 -6.82 -23.94 -9.46
C SER A 70 -6.09 -24.93 -8.54
N THR A 71 -6.40 -24.92 -7.26
CA THR A 71 -5.98 -25.95 -6.31
C THR A 71 -7.13 -26.92 -6.04
N GLU A 72 -6.84 -28.22 -6.00
CA GLU A 72 -7.77 -29.36 -5.86
C GLU A 72 -8.64 -29.36 -4.58
N LEU A 73 -8.58 -28.31 -3.75
CA LEU A 73 -9.23 -28.18 -2.44
C LEU A 73 -10.36 -27.13 -2.38
N GLY A 74 -10.84 -26.66 -3.54
CA GLY A 74 -12.01 -25.78 -3.65
C GLY A 74 -11.63 -24.32 -3.81
N ASP A 75 -12.35 -23.68 -4.72
CA ASP A 75 -12.15 -22.30 -5.20
C ASP A 75 -12.15 -21.29 -4.05
N ASN A 76 -10.97 -20.86 -3.62
CA ASN A 76 -10.81 -19.60 -2.90
C ASN A 76 -10.22 -18.58 -3.88
N PRO A 77 -11.06 -17.74 -4.52
CA PRO A 77 -10.56 -16.63 -5.32
C PRO A 77 -9.78 -15.67 -4.41
N ASP A 78 -8.47 -15.61 -4.60
CA ASP A 78 -7.62 -14.62 -3.94
C ASP A 78 -7.71 -13.33 -4.77
N GLU A 79 -8.45 -12.35 -4.26
CA GLU A 79 -8.52 -11.02 -4.88
C GLU A 79 -7.20 -10.28 -4.59
N ILE A 80 -6.48 -9.94 -5.66
CA ILE A 80 -5.19 -9.26 -5.60
C ILE A 80 -5.34 -7.86 -6.18
N LEU A 81 -4.75 -6.89 -5.48
CA LEU A 81 -4.65 -5.50 -5.89
C LEU A 81 -3.18 -5.16 -6.10
N GLU A 82 -2.82 -4.80 -7.33
CA GLU A 82 -1.50 -4.27 -7.66
C GLU A 82 -1.62 -2.77 -7.88
N PHE A 83 -0.78 -2.01 -7.18
CA PHE A 83 -0.77 -0.56 -7.27
C PHE A 83 0.63 0.01 -7.11
N ILE A 84 0.80 1.22 -7.59
CA ILE A 84 2.03 1.99 -7.45
C ILE A 84 1.78 3.16 -6.50
N VAL A 85 2.70 3.38 -5.57
CA VAL A 85 2.76 4.60 -4.75
C VAL A 85 4.07 5.32 -5.01
N ILE A 86 4.01 6.66 -5.02
CA ILE A 86 5.18 7.52 -5.24
C ILE A 86 5.38 8.36 -3.99
N GLU A 87 6.44 8.07 -3.25
CA GLU A 87 6.85 8.76 -2.04
C GLU A 87 8.04 9.68 -2.34
N ASP A 88 8.19 10.79 -1.63
CA ASP A 88 9.30 11.74 -1.79
C ASP A 88 10.37 11.65 -0.67
N GLY A 89 10.26 10.62 0.17
CA GLY A 89 11.18 10.38 1.29
C GLY A 89 11.00 11.33 2.49
N SER A 90 10.17 12.37 2.37
CA SER A 90 9.85 13.31 3.46
C SER A 90 8.54 12.99 4.18
N GLU A 91 7.80 11.99 3.69
CA GLU A 91 6.52 11.58 4.26
C GLU A 91 6.66 10.95 5.65
N SER A 92 5.66 11.21 6.50
CA SER A 92 5.51 10.58 7.82
C SER A 92 5.50 9.06 7.70
N GLU A 93 6.05 8.36 8.70
CA GLU A 93 6.04 6.89 8.73
C GLU A 93 4.63 6.30 8.62
N LEU A 94 3.61 7.03 9.06
CA LEU A 94 2.21 6.62 8.94
C LEU A 94 1.71 6.58 7.49
N LYS A 95 2.30 7.37 6.59
CA LYS A 95 1.94 7.43 5.17
C LYS A 95 2.72 6.47 4.29
N LYS A 96 3.86 5.97 4.78
CA LYS A 96 4.71 5.04 4.03
C LYS A 96 3.99 3.70 3.84
N VAL A 97 3.95 3.22 2.61
CA VAL A 97 3.40 1.88 2.33
C VAL A 97 4.49 0.84 2.59
N GLU A 98 4.19 -0.12 3.45
CA GLU A 98 5.09 -1.19 3.89
C GLU A 98 4.30 -2.51 3.96
N GLU A 99 5.04 -3.62 3.99
CA GLU A 99 4.47 -4.96 4.16
C GLU A 99 3.70 -5.07 5.49
N ASP A 100 2.69 -5.95 5.52
CA ASP A 100 1.75 -6.17 6.62
C ASP A 100 0.82 -4.98 6.95
N ARG A 101 0.90 -3.85 6.23
CA ARG A 101 -0.06 -2.75 6.38
C ARG A 101 -1.39 -3.07 5.72
N ILE A 102 -2.48 -2.48 6.23
CA ILE A 102 -3.83 -2.73 5.70
C ILE A 102 -4.25 -1.57 4.78
N LEU A 103 -4.38 -1.94 3.51
CA LEU A 103 -5.05 -1.30 2.39
C LEU A 103 -6.57 -1.19 2.48
N ILE A 104 -7.23 -0.07 2.75
CA ILE A 104 -8.67 0.07 2.48
C ILE A 104 -8.89 0.74 1.11
N TYR A 105 -9.43 -0.03 0.18
CA TYR A 105 -9.73 0.40 -1.17
C TYR A 105 -11.15 -0.03 -1.57
N LEU A 106 -11.99 0.92 -2.01
CA LEU A 106 -13.41 0.69 -2.34
C LEU A 106 -14.22 -0.03 -1.24
N GLY A 107 -13.89 0.25 0.03
CA GLY A 107 -14.54 -0.38 1.19
C GLY A 107 -14.09 -1.81 1.48
N LYS A 108 -13.17 -2.37 0.68
CA LYS A 108 -12.54 -3.67 0.93
C LYS A 108 -11.18 -3.48 1.59
N LYS A 109 -10.80 -4.45 2.43
CA LYS A 109 -9.50 -4.50 3.11
C LYS A 109 -8.54 -5.39 2.34
N TYR A 110 -7.31 -4.93 2.17
CA TYR A 110 -6.21 -5.67 1.55
C TYR A 110 -5.01 -5.61 2.49
N ILE A 111 -4.30 -6.71 2.73
CA ILE A 111 -2.99 -6.69 3.39
C ILE A 111 -1.92 -6.54 2.32
N VAL A 112 -0.99 -5.61 2.53
CA VAL A 112 0.18 -5.44 1.68
C VAL A 112 1.11 -6.65 1.89
N GLU A 113 1.32 -7.45 0.86
CA GLU A 113 2.17 -8.64 0.91
C GLU A 113 3.58 -8.39 0.40
N LEU A 114 3.71 -7.57 -0.65
CA LEU A 114 4.99 -7.30 -1.29
C LEU A 114 5.12 -5.83 -1.62
N VAL A 115 6.27 -5.24 -1.26
CA VAL A 115 6.64 -3.87 -1.62
C VAL A 115 8.00 -3.87 -2.32
N SER A 116 8.02 -3.47 -3.59
CA SER A 116 9.25 -3.36 -4.38
C SER A 116 9.61 -1.88 -4.62
N PRO A 117 10.53 -1.29 -3.82
CA PRO A 117 10.92 0.10 -3.97
C PRO A 117 11.99 0.30 -5.06
N ALA A 118 11.77 1.30 -5.91
CA ALA A 118 12.73 1.82 -6.87
C ALA A 118 13.05 3.29 -6.55
N THR A 119 14.30 3.57 -6.19
CA THR A 119 14.75 4.93 -5.87
C THR A 119 15.24 5.64 -7.13
N LEU A 120 14.70 6.82 -7.40
CA LEU A 120 15.10 7.67 -8.53
C LEU A 120 15.76 8.95 -8.01
N ALA A 121 17.02 9.16 -8.44
CA ALA A 121 17.83 10.34 -8.12
C ALA A 121 17.95 10.67 -6.61
N GLY A 122 17.73 9.69 -5.72
CA GLY A 122 17.79 9.86 -4.27
C GLY A 122 16.67 10.70 -3.65
N GLN A 123 15.66 11.09 -4.43
CA GLN A 123 14.58 11.98 -3.99
C GLN A 123 13.18 11.39 -4.16
N LEU A 124 12.98 10.50 -5.13
CA LEU A 124 11.68 9.87 -5.38
C LEU A 124 11.80 8.37 -5.15
N ILE A 125 10.88 7.82 -4.38
CA ILE A 125 10.77 6.39 -4.12
C ILE A 125 9.47 5.93 -4.75
N ILE A 126 9.58 5.10 -5.79
CA ILE A 126 8.44 4.51 -6.48
C ILE A 126 8.32 3.10 -5.96
N LYS A 127 7.20 2.75 -5.33
CA LYS A 127 6.96 1.41 -4.82
C LYS A 127 5.91 0.73 -5.67
N GLU A 128 6.27 -0.41 -6.26
CA GLU A 128 5.30 -1.35 -6.81
C GLU A 128 4.82 -2.25 -5.69
N VAL A 129 3.51 -2.30 -5.47
CA VAL A 129 2.91 -2.94 -4.30
C VAL A 129 1.90 -3.98 -4.74
N THR A 130 1.99 -5.17 -4.15
CA THR A 130 0.98 -6.23 -4.27
C THR A 130 0.29 -6.40 -2.93
N ALA A 131 -1.04 -6.33 -2.93
CA ALA A 131 -1.86 -6.51 -1.74
C ALA A 131 -2.96 -7.55 -1.97
N LYS A 132 -3.25 -8.34 -0.96
CA LYS A 132 -4.23 -9.42 -1.00
C LYS A 132 -5.45 -9.10 -0.15
N ALA A 133 -6.65 -9.36 -0.66
CA ALA A 133 -7.88 -9.09 0.07
C ALA A 133 -7.98 -9.90 1.37
N VAL A 134 -8.50 -9.27 2.41
CA VAL A 134 -8.76 -9.87 3.73
C VAL A 134 -10.27 -9.92 3.93
N ARG A 135 -10.77 -11.09 4.35
CA ARG A 135 -12.17 -11.29 4.76
C ARG A 135 -12.39 -10.88 6.20
#